data_AF-A0A7C3DSY8-F1
#
_entry.id   AF-A0A7C3DSY8-F1
#
_cell.length_a   1.000
_cell.length_b   1.000
_cell.length_c   1.000
_cell.angle_alpha   90.00
_cell.angle_beta   90.00
_cell.angle_gamma   90.00
#
_symmetry.space_group_name_H-M   'P 1'
#
loop_
_entity.id
_entity.type
_entity.pdbx_description
1 polymer ?
#
loop_
_entity_poly.entity_id
_entity_poly.type
_entity_poly.pdbx_seq_one_letter_code
_entity_poly.pdbx_strand_id
1 'polypeptide(L)'
;MNRIYIFSLLAFFALSCSSDKVVYLPSTSSPVSNMLLPEVLEVNYAVDLDTTASDSWQKSFDSRAFLSEFMESVYRENIPVYSPFYNDTAGALITAKYLEMDLGNFAGNKEYKWGSYRTWKIGFTEQWHFDTSEVKFTKLVKWWYPLFYSPADSSNHTLFRVSSGPSSEILAENMICEVRFDDAESDFSRMDAGRFFDWMVRAAVSKKIEVFPPDTFSSPLTPETIRQRLGEGEVSMTAMDDKGNATVQTVLQKYNLNELKGMIFIEDWYYSKSTGCLSKTVTGFAPVRYYEDENGRMLKSIPFVFYTGEKKVAVL
;
A
#
# COMPACT_ATOMS: atom_id res chain seq x y z
N MET A 1 11.60 47.20 -65.25
CA MET A 1 11.81 47.62 -63.84
C MET A 1 11.07 46.63 -62.97
N ASN A 2 11.82 45.78 -62.27
CA ASN A 2 11.34 44.63 -61.51
C ASN A 2 10.59 45.07 -60.25
N ARG A 3 9.39 44.51 -60.01
CA ARG A 3 8.84 44.37 -58.66
C ARG A 3 8.32 42.95 -58.48
N ILE A 4 9.13 42.21 -57.72
CA ILE A 4 8.89 40.87 -57.20
C ILE A 4 7.82 41.01 -56.11
N TYR A 5 6.67 40.39 -56.29
CA TYR A 5 5.70 40.18 -55.21
C TYR A 5 6.05 38.88 -54.51
N ILE A 6 6.59 39.01 -53.30
CA ILE A 6 6.88 37.92 -52.37
C ILE A 6 5.55 37.34 -51.91
N PHE A 7 5.26 36.11 -52.31
CA PHE A 7 4.21 35.28 -51.73
C PHE A 7 4.56 35.03 -50.26
N SER A 8 3.86 35.69 -49.36
CA SER A 8 3.93 35.41 -47.92
C SER A 8 3.12 34.14 -47.65
N LEU A 9 3.85 33.04 -47.47
CA LEU A 9 3.33 31.74 -47.09
C LEU A 9 2.88 31.81 -45.61
N LEU A 10 1.61 32.13 -45.39
CA LEU A 10 0.96 31.97 -44.08
C LEU A 10 0.74 30.48 -43.83
N ALA A 11 1.78 29.82 -43.32
CA ALA A 11 1.68 28.51 -42.73
C ALA A 11 0.87 28.64 -41.42
N PHE A 12 -0.43 28.40 -41.51
CA PHE A 12 -1.25 28.08 -40.35
C PHE A 12 -0.71 26.78 -39.73
N PHE A 13 0.10 26.92 -38.68
CA PHE A 13 0.33 25.83 -37.74
C PHE A 13 -1.00 25.54 -37.03
N ALA A 14 -1.76 24.60 -37.59
CA ALA A 14 -2.73 23.85 -36.83
C ALA A 14 -1.94 22.99 -35.83
N LEU A 15 -1.63 23.54 -34.66
CA LEU A 15 -1.36 22.76 -33.46
C LEU A 15 -2.68 22.08 -33.06
N SER A 16 -3.03 21.04 -33.80
CA SER A 16 -3.86 19.97 -33.29
C SER A 16 -3.09 19.41 -32.10
N CYS A 17 -3.56 19.70 -30.89
CA CYS A 17 -3.35 18.82 -29.76
C CYS A 17 -3.90 17.44 -30.17
N SER A 18 -3.03 16.60 -30.76
CA SER A 18 -3.25 15.18 -30.75
C SER A 18 -3.25 14.82 -29.27
N SER A 19 -4.44 14.58 -28.71
CA SER A 19 -4.53 13.77 -27.51
C SER A 19 -3.80 12.48 -27.88
N ASP A 20 -2.62 12.27 -27.33
CA ASP A 20 -2.00 10.96 -27.37
C ASP A 20 -3.01 10.03 -26.70
N LYS A 21 -3.80 9.35 -27.54
CA LYS A 21 -4.54 8.19 -27.12
C LYS A 21 -3.46 7.29 -26.58
N VAL A 22 -3.40 7.12 -25.27
CA VAL A 22 -2.65 6.07 -24.63
C VAL A 22 -3.14 4.78 -25.28
N VAL A 23 -2.39 4.31 -26.27
CA VAL A 23 -2.65 3.02 -26.91
C VAL A 23 -2.26 2.01 -25.86
N TYR A 24 -3.24 1.54 -25.10
CA TYR A 24 -3.11 0.31 -24.34
C TYR A 24 -2.85 -0.80 -25.36
N LEU A 25 -1.58 -1.09 -25.61
CA LEU A 25 -1.18 -2.28 -26.34
C LEU A 25 -1.80 -3.45 -25.58
N PRO A 26 -2.68 -4.26 -26.19
CA PRO A 26 -3.16 -5.47 -25.55
C PRO A 26 -1.91 -6.33 -25.33
N SER A 27 -1.53 -6.52 -24.06
CA SER A 27 -0.41 -7.35 -23.71
C SER A 27 -0.75 -8.77 -24.12
N THR A 28 -0.19 -9.22 -25.25
CA THR A 28 -0.11 -10.63 -25.62
C THR A 28 0.94 -11.30 -24.73
N SER A 29 0.71 -11.29 -23.42
CA SER A 29 1.46 -12.11 -22.48
C SER A 29 0.72 -13.43 -22.36
N SER A 30 1.43 -14.54 -22.60
CA SER A 30 1.07 -15.89 -22.16
C SER A 30 0.33 -15.86 -20.82
N PRO A 31 -0.68 -16.70 -20.56
CA PRO A 31 -1.52 -16.61 -19.35
C PRO A 31 -0.63 -16.56 -18.10
N VAL A 32 -0.38 -15.34 -17.62
CA VAL A 32 0.55 -15.11 -16.53
C VAL A 32 -0.17 -15.63 -15.30
N SER A 33 0.52 -16.53 -14.62
CA SER A 33 0.16 -17.23 -13.40
C SER A 33 -0.12 -16.25 -12.25
N ASN A 34 -1.24 -15.54 -12.33
CA ASN A 34 -1.84 -14.83 -11.20
C ASN A 34 -2.70 -15.84 -10.42
N MET A 35 -2.04 -16.78 -9.76
CA MET A 35 -2.71 -17.88 -9.06
C MET A 35 -3.40 -17.44 -7.76
N LEU A 36 -3.14 -16.23 -7.26
CA LEU A 36 -3.38 -15.85 -5.86
C LEU A 36 -4.35 -14.67 -5.70
N LEU A 37 -4.71 -14.00 -6.81
CA LEU A 37 -5.68 -12.92 -6.90
C LEU A 37 -6.57 -13.17 -8.15
N PRO A 38 -7.79 -12.63 -8.25
CA PRO A 38 -8.34 -12.32 -9.58
C PRO A 38 -7.27 -11.58 -10.39
N GLU A 39 -7.26 -11.71 -11.72
CA GLU A 39 -6.15 -11.23 -12.59
C GLU A 39 -5.65 -9.82 -12.24
N VAL A 40 -6.52 -8.97 -11.69
CA VAL A 40 -6.18 -7.75 -10.96
C VAL A 40 -7.05 -7.65 -9.70
N LEU A 41 -6.44 -7.45 -8.52
CA LEU A 41 -7.17 -7.11 -7.29
C LEU A 41 -7.17 -5.59 -7.11
N GLU A 42 -8.35 -4.98 -7.05
CA GLU A 42 -8.48 -3.59 -6.63
C GLU A 42 -8.63 -3.52 -5.11
N VAL A 43 -7.87 -2.64 -4.46
CA VAL A 43 -7.83 -2.51 -3.01
C VAL A 43 -7.94 -1.05 -2.60
N ASN A 44 -8.63 -0.81 -1.50
CA ASN A 44 -8.69 0.48 -0.83
C ASN A 44 -8.15 0.32 0.59
N TYR A 45 -7.19 1.15 0.97
CA TYR A 45 -6.63 1.15 2.32
C TYR A 45 -6.05 2.51 2.69
N ALA A 46 -5.80 2.73 3.99
CA ALA A 46 -5.19 3.95 4.51
C ALA A 46 -3.90 3.65 5.27
N VAL A 47 -2.94 4.56 5.16
CA VAL A 47 -1.66 4.50 5.86
C VAL A 47 -1.61 5.66 6.84
N ASP A 48 -1.35 5.36 8.12
CA ASP A 48 -1.07 6.36 9.15
C ASP A 48 0.29 7.03 8.90
N LEU A 49 0.33 8.36 9.07
CA LEU A 49 1.46 9.25 8.79
C LEU A 49 2.01 9.96 10.03
N ASP A 50 1.26 9.99 11.12
CA ASP A 50 1.75 10.47 12.42
C ASP A 50 1.91 9.26 13.33
N THR A 51 3.17 8.95 13.61
CA THR A 51 3.58 7.72 14.24
C THR A 51 4.24 8.01 15.58
N THR A 52 3.81 9.08 16.27
CA THR A 52 4.20 9.28 17.67
C THR A 52 3.78 8.11 18.57
N ALA A 53 2.81 7.29 18.13
CA ALA A 53 2.33 6.10 18.84
C ALA A 53 2.28 4.80 17.99
N SER A 54 2.38 4.86 16.66
CA SER A 54 2.38 3.64 15.84
C SER A 54 3.81 3.17 15.58
N ASP A 55 4.03 1.87 15.67
CA ASP A 55 5.29 1.18 15.33
C ASP A 55 5.71 1.35 13.85
N SER A 56 5.17 2.31 13.11
CA SER A 56 5.42 2.49 11.69
C SER A 56 6.71 3.26 11.47
N TRP A 57 7.69 2.52 10.96
CA TRP A 57 9.10 2.83 10.76
C TRP A 57 9.40 3.89 9.67
N GLN A 58 8.57 4.93 9.55
CA GLN A 58 8.62 5.99 8.52
C GLN A 58 9.67 7.07 8.80
N LYS A 59 10.93 6.68 9.11
CA LYS A 59 11.97 7.61 9.60
C LYS A 59 12.34 8.73 8.63
N SER A 60 12.02 8.61 7.35
CA SER A 60 12.45 9.52 6.28
C SER A 60 11.33 10.41 5.71
N PHE A 61 10.07 10.21 6.11
CA PHE A 61 8.93 10.93 5.52
C PHE A 61 8.42 12.05 6.44
N ASP A 62 8.71 13.30 6.08
CA ASP A 62 8.12 14.48 6.74
C ASP A 62 6.70 14.71 6.19
N SER A 63 5.76 13.92 6.72
CA SER A 63 4.36 13.96 6.31
C SER A 63 3.72 15.34 6.48
N ARG A 64 4.11 16.08 7.52
CA ARG A 64 3.59 17.42 7.80
C ARG A 64 4.05 18.41 6.73
N ALA A 65 5.34 18.45 6.42
CA ALA A 65 5.87 19.32 5.38
C ALA A 65 5.25 18.98 4.01
N PHE A 66 5.22 17.69 3.67
CA PHE A 66 4.62 17.21 2.42
C PHE A 66 3.16 17.61 2.28
N LEU A 67 2.32 17.30 3.28
CA LEU A 67 0.88 17.59 3.22
C LEU A 67 0.64 19.10 3.19
N SER A 68 1.42 19.90 3.90
CA SER A 68 1.32 21.36 3.85
C SER A 68 1.61 21.91 2.44
N GLU A 69 2.70 21.47 1.81
CA GLU A 69 3.05 21.88 0.44
C GLU A 69 2.02 21.40 -0.60
N PHE A 70 1.56 20.16 -0.44
CA PHE A 70 0.54 19.57 -1.30
C PHE A 70 -0.78 20.34 -1.23
N MET A 71 -1.27 20.61 -0.02
CA MET A 71 -2.53 21.33 0.19
C MET A 71 -2.43 22.77 -0.34
N GLU A 72 -1.31 23.46 -0.13
CA GLU A 72 -1.12 24.79 -0.74
C GLU A 72 -1.16 24.72 -2.28
N SER A 73 -0.63 23.66 -2.88
CA SER A 73 -0.66 23.46 -4.33
C SER A 73 -2.06 23.15 -4.85
N VAL A 74 -2.87 22.38 -4.12
CA VAL A 74 -4.29 22.16 -4.42
C VAL A 74 -5.09 23.45 -4.29
N TYR A 75 -4.86 24.23 -3.24
CA TYR A 75 -5.55 25.50 -3.00
C TYR A 75 -5.27 26.53 -4.10
N ARG A 76 -4.04 26.56 -4.61
CA ARG A 76 -3.65 27.41 -5.75
C ARG A 76 -4.05 26.84 -7.12
N GLU A 77 -4.79 25.73 -7.15
CA GLU A 77 -5.22 25.03 -8.37
C GLU A 77 -4.04 24.58 -9.26
N ASN A 78 -2.85 24.38 -8.68
CA ASN A 78 -1.69 23.85 -9.38
C ASN A 78 -1.77 22.34 -9.58
N ILE A 79 -2.53 21.65 -8.73
CA ILE A 79 -2.75 20.21 -8.78
C ILE A 79 -4.23 19.94 -9.04
N PRO A 80 -4.59 19.18 -10.09
CA PRO A 80 -5.96 18.81 -10.33
C PRO A 80 -6.43 17.80 -9.27
N VAL A 81 -7.59 18.07 -8.69
CA VAL A 81 -8.23 17.19 -7.72
C VAL A 81 -9.65 16.85 -8.17
N TYR A 82 -10.10 15.66 -7.81
CA TYR A 82 -11.36 15.09 -8.27
C TYR A 82 -12.27 14.79 -7.09
N SER A 83 -13.56 14.82 -7.37
CA SER A 83 -14.57 14.43 -6.40
C SER A 83 -14.36 13.01 -5.86
N PRO A 84 -14.53 12.80 -4.55
CA PRO A 84 -14.37 11.49 -3.93
C PRO A 84 -15.57 10.56 -4.19
N PHE A 85 -16.69 11.09 -4.70
CA PHE A 85 -17.94 10.35 -4.88
C PHE A 85 -18.06 9.64 -6.24
N TYR A 86 -17.17 9.96 -7.18
CA TYR A 86 -17.12 9.32 -8.49
C TYR A 86 -15.90 8.42 -8.52
N ASN A 87 -15.94 7.31 -9.27
CA ASN A 87 -14.83 6.35 -9.34
C ASN A 87 -13.89 6.60 -10.53
N ASP A 88 -14.31 7.36 -11.54
CA ASP A 88 -13.57 7.61 -12.77
C ASP A 88 -12.89 8.99 -12.80
N THR A 89 -11.79 9.10 -13.57
CA THR A 89 -11.16 10.40 -13.89
C THR A 89 -12.06 11.30 -14.74
N ALA A 90 -13.18 10.77 -15.24
CA ALA A 90 -14.24 11.56 -15.85
C ALA A 90 -15.08 12.33 -14.81
N GLY A 91 -14.91 12.06 -13.51
CA GLY A 91 -15.48 12.85 -12.43
C GLY A 91 -15.12 14.34 -12.57
N ALA A 92 -16.02 15.20 -12.10
CA ALA A 92 -15.82 16.64 -12.18
C ALA A 92 -14.56 17.06 -11.41
N LEU A 93 -13.67 17.78 -12.10
CA LEU A 93 -12.60 18.55 -11.44
C LEU A 93 -13.21 19.44 -10.38
N ILE A 94 -12.63 19.40 -9.19
CA ILE A 94 -13.05 20.23 -8.07
C ILE A 94 -12.12 21.44 -7.97
N THR A 95 -12.70 22.62 -7.76
CA THR A 95 -11.96 23.86 -7.49
C THR A 95 -11.73 24.04 -5.99
N ALA A 96 -10.73 24.82 -5.61
CA ALA A 96 -10.45 25.12 -4.21
C ALA A 96 -11.68 25.70 -3.48
N LYS A 97 -12.46 26.54 -4.16
CA LYS A 97 -13.70 27.12 -3.64
C LYS A 97 -14.74 26.06 -3.25
N TYR A 98 -14.87 24.99 -4.03
CA TYR A 98 -15.80 23.91 -3.72
C TYR A 98 -15.32 23.11 -2.50
N LEU A 99 -14.01 22.87 -2.38
CA LEU A 99 -13.43 22.27 -1.17
C LEU A 99 -13.72 23.10 0.08
N GLU A 100 -13.55 24.43 0.01
CA GLU A 100 -13.87 25.32 1.13
C GLU A 100 -15.35 25.25 1.52
N MET A 101 -16.25 25.18 0.54
CA MET A 101 -17.68 25.07 0.79
C MET A 101 -18.04 23.75 1.46
N ASP A 102 -17.52 22.63 0.96
CA ASP A 102 -17.73 21.31 1.57
C ASP A 102 -17.15 21.28 2.99
N LEU A 103 -15.95 21.83 3.18
CA LEU A 103 -15.32 21.97 4.49
C LEU A 103 -16.15 22.82 5.46
N GLY A 104 -16.71 23.93 5.00
CA GLY A 104 -17.61 24.79 5.78
C GLY A 104 -18.92 24.10 6.16
N ASN A 105 -19.45 23.26 5.26
CA ASN A 105 -20.64 22.44 5.52
C ASN A 105 -20.36 21.36 6.58
N PHE A 106 -19.23 20.65 6.47
CA PHE A 106 -18.80 19.66 7.48
C PHE A 106 -18.61 20.28 8.88
N ALA A 107 -18.21 21.54 8.93
CA ALA A 107 -17.92 22.27 10.16
C ALA A 107 -19.14 22.80 10.93
N GLY A 108 -20.36 22.68 10.39
CA GLY A 108 -21.59 23.11 11.06
C GLY A 108 -21.64 24.61 11.38
N ASN A 109 -21.33 25.47 10.39
CA ASN A 109 -21.36 26.95 10.48
C ASN A 109 -20.31 27.62 11.39
N LYS A 110 -19.25 26.91 11.81
CA LYS A 110 -18.07 27.58 12.39
C LYS A 110 -17.11 27.97 11.27
N GLU A 111 -16.47 29.14 11.37
CA GLU A 111 -15.41 29.60 10.45
C GLU A 111 -14.22 28.63 10.46
N TYR A 112 -14.36 27.50 9.76
CA TYR A 112 -13.27 26.57 9.54
C TYR A 112 -12.40 27.08 8.40
N LYS A 113 -11.11 27.21 8.67
CA LYS A 113 -10.13 27.74 7.71
C LYS A 113 -9.26 26.61 7.17
N TRP A 114 -8.93 26.69 5.88
CA TRP A 114 -7.91 25.85 5.25
C TRP A 114 -6.65 25.79 6.13
N GLY A 115 -6.07 24.60 6.31
CA GLY A 115 -4.89 24.38 7.17
C GLY A 115 -5.18 24.16 8.67
N SER A 116 -6.44 24.21 9.12
CA SER A 116 -6.82 23.82 10.49
C SER A 116 -7.04 22.31 10.68
N TYR A 117 -7.09 21.54 9.59
CA TYR A 117 -7.21 20.09 9.63
C TYR A 117 -5.87 19.44 9.94
N ARG A 118 -5.92 18.42 10.79
CA ARG A 118 -4.83 17.49 10.95
C ARG A 118 -5.08 16.29 10.04
N THR A 119 -4.25 16.15 9.02
CA THR A 119 -4.22 14.99 8.15
C THR A 119 -3.17 14.04 8.67
N TRP A 120 -3.62 12.92 9.21
CA TRP A 120 -2.75 11.92 9.81
C TRP A 120 -2.72 10.63 8.99
N LYS A 121 -3.53 10.52 7.93
CA LYS A 121 -3.56 9.35 7.08
C LYS A 121 -3.61 9.75 5.61
N ILE A 122 -3.02 8.92 4.77
CA ILE A 122 -3.23 8.94 3.31
C ILE A 122 -3.92 7.64 2.92
N GLY A 123 -5.04 7.75 2.22
CA GLY A 123 -5.71 6.64 1.56
C GLY A 123 -5.19 6.40 0.15
N PHE A 124 -5.25 5.14 -0.27
CA PHE A 124 -4.89 4.69 -1.61
C PHE A 124 -5.97 3.77 -2.16
N THR A 125 -6.31 3.98 -3.43
CA THR A 125 -6.96 2.98 -4.27
C THR A 125 -5.93 2.43 -5.24
N GLU A 126 -5.68 1.12 -5.20
CA GLU A 126 -4.61 0.49 -5.97
C GLU A 126 -5.07 -0.77 -6.68
N GLN A 127 -4.37 -1.10 -7.76
CA GLN A 127 -4.44 -2.41 -8.40
C GLN A 127 -3.20 -3.22 -8.03
N TRP A 128 -3.42 -4.38 -7.43
CA TRP A 128 -2.38 -5.29 -6.98
C TRP A 128 -2.24 -6.46 -7.94
N HIS A 129 -0.99 -6.78 -8.24
CA HIS A 129 -0.61 -7.92 -9.05
C HIS A 129 0.57 -8.64 -8.41
N PHE A 130 0.49 -9.97 -8.36
CA PHE A 130 1.57 -10.81 -7.87
C PHE A 130 1.98 -11.83 -8.92
N ASP A 131 3.21 -11.68 -9.42
CA ASP A 131 3.80 -12.64 -10.34
C ASP A 131 4.53 -13.72 -9.55
N THR A 132 3.98 -14.94 -9.55
CA THR A 132 4.55 -16.11 -8.86
C THR A 132 5.81 -16.68 -9.50
N SER A 133 6.10 -16.31 -10.75
CA SER A 133 7.27 -16.74 -11.51
C SER A 133 8.47 -15.83 -11.23
N GLU A 134 8.25 -14.51 -11.22
CA GLU A 134 9.27 -13.51 -10.85
C GLU A 134 9.34 -13.27 -9.33
N VAL A 135 8.35 -13.77 -8.59
CA VAL A 135 8.14 -13.48 -7.16
C VAL A 135 8.08 -11.97 -6.91
N LYS A 136 7.32 -11.28 -7.76
CA LYS A 136 7.26 -9.82 -7.81
C LYS A 136 5.87 -9.33 -7.48
N PHE A 137 5.79 -8.43 -6.50
CA PHE A 137 4.56 -7.73 -6.16
C PHE A 137 4.57 -6.36 -6.83
N THR A 138 3.53 -6.06 -7.60
CA THR A 138 3.35 -4.77 -8.28
C THR A 138 2.09 -4.10 -7.74
N LYS A 139 2.22 -2.81 -7.40
CA LYS A 139 1.11 -1.96 -6.96
C LYS A 139 0.98 -0.80 -7.92
N LEU A 140 -0.15 -0.72 -8.61
CA LEU A 140 -0.51 0.40 -9.46
C LEU A 140 -1.47 1.30 -8.69
N VAL A 141 -0.98 2.43 -8.19
CA VAL A 141 -1.83 3.48 -7.62
C VAL A 141 -2.79 3.95 -8.71
N LYS A 142 -4.09 3.95 -8.42
CA LYS A 142 -5.15 4.58 -9.24
C LYS A 142 -5.52 5.93 -8.69
N TRP A 143 -5.64 5.99 -7.37
CA TRP A 143 -6.00 7.19 -6.63
C TRP A 143 -5.24 7.22 -5.32
N TRP A 144 -4.95 8.42 -4.85
CA TRP A 144 -4.61 8.64 -3.46
C TRP A 144 -5.35 9.86 -2.94
N TYR A 145 -5.52 9.93 -1.62
CA TYR A 145 -6.27 11.01 -1.01
C TYR A 145 -5.84 11.25 0.44
N PRO A 146 -5.72 12.52 0.88
CA PRO A 146 -5.59 12.82 2.28
C PRO A 146 -6.90 12.51 3.01
N LEU A 147 -6.79 11.91 4.20
CA LEU A 147 -7.92 11.68 5.10
C LEU A 147 -7.94 12.76 6.19
N PHE A 148 -9.09 13.43 6.28
CA PHE A 148 -9.32 14.54 7.19
C PHE A 148 -10.10 14.05 8.40
N TYR A 149 -9.49 14.16 9.59
CA TYR A 149 -10.19 13.83 10.82
C TYR A 149 -11.17 14.96 11.19
N SER A 150 -12.44 14.61 11.37
CA SER A 150 -13.47 15.52 11.87
C SER A 150 -13.68 15.27 13.37
N PRO A 151 -13.34 16.24 14.25
CA PRO A 151 -13.61 16.10 15.68
C PRO A 151 -15.11 16.06 16.03
N ALA A 152 -15.98 16.53 15.14
CA ALA A 152 -17.41 16.62 15.39
C ALA A 152 -18.09 15.24 15.43
N ASP A 153 -17.65 14.32 14.58
CA ASP A 153 -18.19 12.96 14.46
C ASP A 153 -17.15 11.87 14.77
N SER A 154 -15.90 12.28 15.05
CA SER A 154 -14.79 11.36 15.33
C SER A 154 -14.52 10.38 14.18
N SER A 155 -14.74 10.82 12.94
CA SER A 155 -14.52 10.01 11.73
C SER A 155 -13.56 10.67 10.75
N ASN A 156 -13.02 9.85 9.83
CA ASN A 156 -12.14 10.30 8.76
C ASN A 156 -12.94 10.51 7.49
N HIS A 157 -12.74 11.65 6.85
CA HIS A 157 -13.42 12.03 5.61
C HIS A 157 -12.43 12.20 4.47
N THR A 158 -12.83 11.76 3.28
CA THR A 158 -12.13 12.08 2.04
C THR A 158 -12.85 13.24 1.37
N LEU A 159 -12.15 14.36 1.18
CA LEU A 159 -12.74 15.54 0.53
C LEU A 159 -12.52 15.55 -0.98
N PHE A 160 -11.41 14.95 -1.42
CA PHE A 160 -11.02 14.84 -2.81
C PHE A 160 -10.00 13.72 -2.97
N ARG A 161 -9.74 13.37 -4.22
CA ARG A 161 -8.70 12.42 -4.61
C ARG A 161 -7.84 12.96 -5.74
N VAL A 162 -6.63 12.44 -5.83
CA VAL A 162 -5.68 12.74 -6.90
C VAL A 162 -5.49 11.49 -7.74
N SER A 163 -5.59 11.64 -9.06
CA SER A 163 -5.41 10.54 -10.00
C SER A 163 -3.98 10.04 -10.04
N SER A 164 -3.81 8.79 -10.44
CA SER A 164 -2.53 8.23 -10.82
C SER A 164 -1.92 8.97 -12.01
N GLY A 165 -0.60 8.97 -12.08
CA GLY A 165 0.16 9.49 -13.21
C GLY A 165 1.65 9.26 -13.01
N PRO A 166 2.48 9.68 -13.97
CA PRO A 166 3.92 9.54 -13.85
C PRO A 166 4.43 10.36 -12.67
N SER A 167 5.26 9.74 -11.83
CA SER A 167 6.05 10.40 -10.80
C SER A 167 7.44 9.80 -10.76
N SER A 168 8.44 10.64 -10.46
CA SER A 168 9.86 10.24 -10.53
C SER A 168 10.70 10.80 -9.39
N GLU A 169 10.22 11.81 -8.68
CA GLU A 169 10.94 12.35 -7.52
C GLU A 169 10.68 11.44 -6.32
N ILE A 170 11.74 10.92 -5.70
CA ILE A 170 11.63 10.12 -4.48
C ILE A 170 11.01 11.00 -3.39
N LEU A 171 9.85 10.59 -2.89
CA LEU A 171 9.16 11.21 -1.77
C LEU A 171 9.60 10.58 -0.45
N ALA A 172 9.63 9.26 -0.41
CA ALA A 172 10.04 8.51 0.76
C ALA A 172 10.62 7.16 0.34
N GLU A 173 11.76 6.80 0.93
CA GLU A 173 12.39 5.50 0.70
C GLU A 173 12.09 4.55 1.84
N ASN A 174 11.92 3.27 1.50
CA ASN A 174 11.70 2.18 2.45
C ASN A 174 10.52 2.43 3.41
N MET A 175 9.45 3.01 2.89
CA MET A 175 8.18 3.11 3.60
C MET A 175 7.68 1.72 3.94
N ILE A 176 7.46 1.48 5.22
CA ILE A 176 6.96 0.19 5.67
C ILE A 176 5.49 0.31 6.04
N CYS A 177 4.65 -0.41 5.31
CA CYS A 177 3.19 -0.37 5.44
C CYS A 177 2.66 -1.76 5.78
N GLU A 178 1.95 -1.88 6.89
CA GLU A 178 1.19 -3.08 7.19
C GLU A 178 -0.23 -2.96 6.61
N VAL A 179 -0.68 -4.05 5.99
CA VAL A 179 -2.05 -4.21 5.50
C VAL A 179 -2.63 -5.48 6.10
N ARG A 180 -3.71 -5.34 6.85
CA ARG A 180 -4.45 -6.47 7.43
C ARG A 180 -5.51 -6.96 6.44
N PHE A 181 -5.54 -8.27 6.21
CA PHE A 181 -6.50 -8.92 5.32
C PHE A 181 -7.73 -9.44 6.08
N ASP A 182 -7.66 -9.48 7.41
CA ASP A 182 -8.77 -9.87 8.29
C ASP A 182 -9.62 -8.68 8.76
N ASP A 183 -9.32 -7.46 8.29
CA ASP A 183 -10.06 -6.27 8.64
C ASP A 183 -11.40 -6.24 7.89
N ALA A 184 -12.51 -6.17 8.62
CA ALA A 184 -13.86 -6.20 8.06
C ALA A 184 -14.15 -4.98 7.17
N GLU A 185 -13.42 -3.89 7.35
CA GLU A 185 -13.56 -2.65 6.56
C GLU A 185 -12.76 -2.68 5.25
N SER A 186 -12.00 -3.74 5.00
CA SER A 186 -11.07 -3.81 3.88
C SER A 186 -11.65 -4.54 2.66
N ASP A 187 -11.30 -4.07 1.46
CA ASP A 187 -11.71 -4.68 0.19
C ASP A 187 -10.99 -6.00 -0.14
N PHE A 188 -10.27 -6.60 0.82
CA PHE A 188 -9.52 -7.85 0.62
C PHE A 188 -10.40 -9.11 0.58
N SER A 189 -11.73 -8.98 0.69
CA SER A 189 -12.68 -10.11 0.61
C SER A 189 -12.55 -10.94 -0.68
N ARG A 190 -11.99 -10.37 -1.75
CA ARG A 190 -11.74 -11.04 -3.04
C ARG A 190 -10.40 -11.77 -3.11
N MET A 191 -9.53 -11.61 -2.12
CA MET A 191 -8.22 -12.25 -2.07
C MET A 191 -8.31 -13.62 -1.42
N ASP A 192 -7.72 -14.65 -2.04
CA ASP A 192 -7.50 -15.93 -1.38
C ASP A 192 -6.21 -15.85 -0.53
N ALA A 193 -6.32 -15.16 0.61
CA ALA A 193 -5.19 -14.89 1.49
C ALA A 193 -4.54 -16.21 1.99
N GLY A 194 -5.35 -17.23 2.27
CA GLY A 194 -4.86 -18.53 2.71
C GLY A 194 -3.96 -19.19 1.67
N ARG A 195 -4.39 -19.22 0.41
CA ARG A 195 -3.57 -19.73 -0.70
C ARG A 195 -2.32 -18.88 -0.94
N PHE A 196 -2.43 -17.56 -0.80
CA PHE A 196 -1.29 -16.65 -0.93
C PHE A 196 -0.22 -16.93 0.12
N PHE A 197 -0.61 -17.00 1.39
CA PHE A 197 0.31 -17.30 2.49
C PHE A 197 0.90 -18.70 2.40
N ASP A 198 0.09 -19.71 2.06
CA ASP A 198 0.57 -21.08 1.83
C ASP A 198 1.66 -21.11 0.73
N TRP A 199 1.45 -20.41 -0.39
CA TRP A 199 2.45 -20.30 -1.43
C TRP A 199 3.74 -19.63 -0.93
N MET A 200 3.63 -18.52 -0.20
CA MET A 200 4.80 -17.80 0.32
C MET A 200 5.62 -18.66 1.28
N VAL A 201 4.96 -19.32 2.23
CA VAL A 201 5.60 -20.21 3.20
C VAL A 201 6.26 -21.39 2.49
N ARG A 202 5.57 -22.03 1.54
CA ARG A 202 6.16 -23.12 0.75
C ARG A 202 7.36 -22.66 -0.06
N ALA A 203 7.30 -21.48 -0.69
CA ALA A 203 8.42 -20.92 -1.44
C ALA A 203 9.63 -20.64 -0.55
N ALA A 204 9.42 -20.08 0.64
CA ALA A 204 10.49 -19.79 1.61
C ALA A 204 11.11 -21.07 2.17
N VAL A 205 10.29 -22.02 2.64
CA VAL A 205 10.74 -23.29 3.22
C VAL A 205 11.45 -24.18 2.20
N SER A 206 11.02 -24.17 0.93
CA SER A 206 11.69 -24.91 -0.15
C SER A 206 12.93 -24.21 -0.71
N LYS A 207 13.29 -23.03 -0.18
CA LYS A 207 14.37 -22.17 -0.68
C LYS A 207 14.17 -21.72 -2.14
N LYS A 208 12.93 -21.70 -2.63
CA LYS A 208 12.59 -21.05 -3.90
C LYS A 208 12.79 -19.53 -3.81
N ILE A 209 12.57 -18.96 -2.62
CA ILE A 209 12.92 -17.58 -2.29
C ILE A 209 13.83 -17.52 -1.09
N GLU A 210 14.74 -16.55 -1.12
CA GLU A 210 15.62 -16.22 -0.01
C GLU A 210 14.92 -15.22 0.91
N VAL A 211 14.76 -15.57 2.17
CA VAL A 211 14.10 -14.72 3.17
C VAL A 211 15.00 -14.47 4.36
N PHE A 212 14.79 -13.34 5.03
CA PHE A 212 15.67 -12.82 6.07
C PHE A 212 14.91 -12.63 7.38
N PRO A 213 15.63 -12.57 8.52
CA PRO A 213 15.06 -12.05 9.75
C PRO A 213 14.49 -10.62 9.56
N PRO A 214 13.45 -10.24 10.31
CA PRO A 214 12.89 -8.89 10.24
C PRO A 214 13.77 -7.83 10.93
N ASP A 215 14.57 -8.22 11.91
CA ASP A 215 15.47 -7.36 12.70
C ASP A 215 16.87 -7.20 12.07
N THR A 216 17.24 -8.10 11.15
CA THR A 216 18.53 -8.08 10.47
C THR A 216 18.47 -8.78 9.12
N PHE A 217 19.29 -8.34 8.17
CA PHE A 217 19.36 -8.91 6.82
C PHE A 217 20.75 -9.47 6.49
N SER A 218 21.55 -9.78 7.53
CA SER A 218 22.93 -10.24 7.38
C SER A 218 23.04 -11.65 6.81
N SER A 219 22.07 -12.52 7.10
CA SER A 219 22.08 -13.92 6.62
C SER A 219 20.66 -14.43 6.34
N PRO A 220 20.47 -15.25 5.29
CA PRO A 220 19.19 -15.89 5.02
C PRO A 220 18.77 -16.86 6.12
N LEU A 221 17.47 -16.96 6.34
CA LEU A 221 16.91 -17.93 7.27
C LEU A 221 16.98 -19.35 6.71
N THR A 222 17.24 -20.32 7.60
CA THR A 222 17.08 -21.75 7.25
C THR A 222 15.60 -22.15 7.27
N PRO A 223 15.19 -23.19 6.52
CA PRO A 223 13.83 -23.71 6.56
C PRO A 223 13.33 -24.05 7.97
N GLU A 224 14.21 -24.59 8.82
CA GLU A 224 13.91 -24.91 10.21
C GLU A 224 13.62 -23.65 11.02
N THR A 225 14.42 -22.59 10.82
CA THR A 225 14.21 -21.30 11.49
C THR A 225 12.91 -20.64 11.03
N ILE A 226 12.58 -20.72 9.74
CA ILE A 226 11.32 -20.22 9.19
C ILE A 226 10.12 -20.91 9.87
N ARG A 227 10.14 -22.25 9.94
CA ARG A 227 9.12 -23.06 10.60
C ARG A 227 8.96 -22.70 12.08
N GLN A 228 10.07 -22.57 12.81
CA GLN A 228 10.06 -22.15 14.22
C GLN A 228 9.45 -20.76 14.41
N ARG A 229 9.80 -19.79 13.57
CA ARG A 229 9.22 -18.43 13.62
C ARG A 229 7.73 -18.39 13.28
N LEU A 230 7.26 -19.37 12.49
CA LEU A 230 5.82 -19.60 12.23
C LEU A 230 5.11 -20.35 13.37
N GLY A 231 5.81 -20.75 14.43
CA GLY A 231 5.25 -21.47 15.58
C GLY A 231 5.32 -22.99 15.49
N GLU A 232 6.10 -23.56 14.56
CA GLU A 232 6.38 -25.00 14.55
C GLU A 232 7.39 -25.34 15.65
N GLY A 233 7.08 -26.32 16.50
CA GLY A 233 7.95 -26.67 17.62
C GLY A 233 7.42 -27.84 18.43
N GLU A 234 8.25 -28.33 19.34
CA GLU A 234 7.84 -29.34 20.32
C GLU A 234 7.13 -28.68 21.50
N VAL A 235 5.92 -29.13 21.80
CA VAL A 235 5.14 -28.67 22.95
C VAL A 235 4.86 -29.84 23.88
N SER A 236 5.09 -29.62 25.17
CA SER A 236 4.77 -30.58 26.22
C SER A 236 3.30 -30.46 26.60
N MET A 237 2.54 -31.52 26.41
CA MET A 237 1.13 -31.60 26.80
C MET A 237 0.96 -32.64 27.90
N THR A 238 0.16 -32.32 28.92
CA THR A 238 -0.22 -33.29 29.95
C THR A 238 -1.42 -34.11 29.45
N ALA A 239 -1.23 -35.41 29.27
CA ALA A 239 -2.26 -36.36 28.88
C ALA A 239 -2.51 -37.38 30.00
N MET A 240 -3.76 -37.80 30.20
CA MET A 240 -4.08 -38.88 31.14
C MET A 240 -3.85 -40.23 30.47
N ASP A 241 -3.14 -41.14 31.14
CA ASP A 241 -3.00 -42.53 30.71
C ASP A 241 -4.30 -43.34 30.96
N ASP A 242 -4.33 -44.58 30.47
CA ASP A 242 -5.48 -45.50 30.65
C ASP A 242 -5.80 -45.82 32.12
N LYS A 243 -4.91 -45.46 33.05
CA LYS A 243 -5.05 -45.67 34.50
C LYS A 243 -5.41 -44.37 35.23
N GLY A 244 -5.59 -43.26 34.51
CA GLY A 244 -5.91 -41.94 35.07
C GLY A 244 -4.71 -41.18 35.64
N ASN A 245 -3.47 -41.58 35.36
CA ASN A 245 -2.27 -40.84 35.75
C ASN A 245 -1.91 -39.78 34.70
N ALA A 246 -1.48 -38.60 35.15
CA ALA A 246 -0.93 -37.58 34.27
C ALA A 246 0.45 -37.99 33.73
N THR A 247 0.61 -37.95 32.41
CA THR A 247 1.86 -38.18 31.68
C THR A 247 2.17 -36.96 30.82
N VAL A 248 3.44 -36.56 30.76
CA VAL A 248 3.89 -35.48 29.87
C VAL A 248 4.25 -36.10 28.53
N GLN A 249 3.57 -35.66 27.47
CA GLN A 249 3.85 -36.07 26.09
C GLN A 249 4.37 -34.89 25.30
N THR A 250 5.48 -35.07 24.59
CA THR A 250 5.98 -34.08 23.64
C THR A 250 5.29 -34.30 22.29
N VAL A 251 4.54 -33.29 21.84
CA VAL A 251 3.86 -33.32 20.55
C VAL A 251 4.48 -32.26 19.64
N LEU A 252 4.70 -32.60 18.37
CA LEU A 252 5.12 -31.64 17.37
C LEU A 252 3.93 -30.76 16.96
N GLN A 253 3.92 -29.51 17.42
CA GLN A 253 2.99 -28.49 16.97
C GLN A 253 3.39 -28.03 15.56
N LYS A 254 2.44 -28.08 14.62
CA LYS A 254 2.60 -27.48 13.29
C LYS A 254 2.17 -26.02 13.33
N TYR A 255 2.80 -25.18 12.51
CA TYR A 255 2.33 -23.81 12.33
C TYR A 255 0.92 -23.77 11.72
N ASN A 256 0.17 -22.73 12.05
CA ASN A 256 -1.19 -22.51 11.60
C ASN A 256 -1.25 -21.32 10.64
N LEU A 257 -1.56 -21.56 9.36
CA LEU A 257 -1.63 -20.49 8.36
C LEU A 257 -2.75 -19.48 8.63
N ASN A 258 -3.78 -19.83 9.41
CA ASN A 258 -4.84 -18.89 9.80
C ASN A 258 -4.34 -17.81 10.78
N GLU A 259 -3.14 -17.97 11.34
CA GLU A 259 -2.48 -16.95 12.14
C GLU A 259 -1.83 -15.88 11.25
N LEU A 260 -1.64 -16.14 9.95
CA LEU A 260 -1.15 -15.13 9.01
C LEU A 260 -2.34 -14.29 8.54
N LYS A 261 -2.42 -13.06 9.04
CA LYS A 261 -3.61 -12.20 8.87
C LYS A 261 -3.33 -10.90 8.13
N GLY A 262 -2.07 -10.63 7.80
CA GLY A 262 -1.69 -9.41 7.11
C GLY A 262 -0.36 -9.53 6.41
N MET A 263 0.01 -8.45 5.74
CA MET A 263 1.24 -8.32 4.99
C MET A 263 1.89 -6.98 5.32
N ILE A 264 3.20 -7.00 5.48
CA ILE A 264 4.04 -5.82 5.44
C ILE A 264 4.54 -5.66 4.01
N PHE A 265 4.50 -4.43 3.52
CA PHE A 265 5.16 -3.99 2.30
C PHE A 265 6.24 -2.98 2.64
N ILE A 266 7.40 -3.15 2.02
CA ILE A 266 8.49 -2.19 2.04
C ILE A 266 8.50 -1.53 0.66
N GLU A 267 8.35 -0.21 0.63
CA GLU A 267 8.01 0.52 -0.58
C GLU A 267 8.85 1.79 -0.72
N ASP A 268 9.25 2.11 -1.95
CA ASP A 268 9.71 3.45 -2.29
C ASP A 268 8.54 4.22 -2.91
N TRP A 269 8.27 5.41 -2.39
CA TRP A 269 7.19 6.28 -2.84
C TRP A 269 7.79 7.40 -3.68
N TYR A 270 7.14 7.70 -4.81
CA TYR A 270 7.55 8.74 -5.73
C TYR A 270 6.41 9.73 -5.95
N TYR A 271 6.74 11.02 -6.02
CA TYR A 271 5.79 12.11 -6.15
C TYR A 271 6.12 13.02 -7.34
N SER A 272 5.10 13.69 -7.87
CA SER A 272 5.24 14.71 -8.91
C SER A 272 4.60 16.00 -8.42
N LYS A 273 5.42 17.03 -8.16
CA LYS A 273 4.93 18.33 -7.68
C LYS A 273 3.97 19.02 -8.67
N SER A 274 4.16 18.78 -9.97
CA SER A 274 3.34 19.41 -11.01
C SER A 274 1.98 18.75 -11.20
N THR A 275 1.85 17.47 -10.90
CA THR A 275 0.59 16.71 -11.14
C THR A 275 -0.07 16.22 -9.86
N GLY A 276 0.63 16.27 -8.73
CA GLY A 276 0.22 15.65 -7.47
C GLY A 276 0.25 14.11 -7.50
N CYS A 277 0.68 13.47 -8.58
CA CYS A 277 0.60 12.02 -8.72
C CYS A 277 1.58 11.30 -7.77
N LEU A 278 1.12 10.20 -7.18
CA LEU A 278 1.95 9.26 -6.43
C LEU A 278 2.10 7.95 -7.20
N SER A 279 3.30 7.36 -7.11
CA SER A 279 3.56 5.99 -7.53
C SER A 279 4.41 5.30 -6.48
N LYS A 280 4.43 3.96 -6.52
CA LYS A 280 5.08 3.11 -5.52
C LYS A 280 5.85 1.99 -6.19
N THR A 281 6.99 1.66 -5.63
CA THR A 281 7.76 0.48 -5.99
C THR A 281 7.90 -0.42 -4.77
N VAL A 282 7.41 -1.66 -4.84
CA VAL A 282 7.58 -2.63 -3.74
C VAL A 282 9.00 -3.19 -3.80
N THR A 283 9.79 -2.90 -2.77
CA THR A 283 11.19 -3.36 -2.61
C THR A 283 11.31 -4.55 -1.67
N GLY A 284 10.25 -4.88 -0.92
CA GLY A 284 10.15 -6.10 -0.14
C GLY A 284 8.76 -6.31 0.46
N PHE A 285 8.51 -7.51 0.98
CA PHE A 285 7.26 -7.84 1.65
C PHE A 285 7.43 -8.99 2.64
N ALA A 286 6.53 -9.06 3.64
CA ALA A 286 6.60 -10.05 4.72
C ALA A 286 5.21 -10.41 5.24
N PRO A 287 4.92 -11.67 5.60
CA PRO A 287 3.67 -12.01 6.24
C PRO A 287 3.66 -11.54 7.71
N VAL A 288 2.49 -11.17 8.21
CA VAL A 288 2.28 -10.80 9.61
C VAL A 288 1.47 -11.89 10.31
N ARG A 289 2.07 -12.42 11.37
CA ARG A 289 1.48 -13.47 12.20
C ARG A 289 0.86 -12.86 13.45
N TYR A 290 -0.39 -13.25 13.73
CA TYR A 290 -1.16 -12.92 14.91
C TYR A 290 -1.56 -14.21 15.61
N TYR A 291 -1.08 -14.42 16.84
CA TYR A 291 -1.26 -15.67 17.57
C TYR A 291 -1.47 -15.40 19.07
N GLU A 292 -2.14 -16.30 19.76
CA GLU A 292 -2.31 -16.23 21.21
C GLU A 292 -1.14 -16.92 21.91
N ASP A 293 -0.60 -16.29 22.95
CA ASP A 293 0.37 -16.94 23.83
C ASP A 293 -0.31 -17.86 24.86
N GLU A 294 0.48 -18.52 25.71
CA GLU A 294 -0.02 -19.43 26.76
C GLU A 294 -0.95 -18.74 27.78
N ASN A 295 -0.93 -17.41 27.85
CA ASN A 295 -1.78 -16.61 28.74
C ASN A 295 -3.01 -16.03 28.01
N GLY A 296 -3.25 -16.42 26.76
CA GLY A 296 -4.33 -15.90 25.93
C GLY A 296 -4.10 -14.46 25.45
N ARG A 297 -2.86 -13.95 25.52
CA ARG A 297 -2.52 -12.62 25.00
C ARG A 297 -2.29 -12.72 23.50
N MET A 298 -2.96 -11.86 22.73
CA MET A 298 -2.68 -11.70 21.31
C MET A 298 -1.30 -11.08 21.11
N LEU A 299 -0.41 -11.82 20.46
CA LEU A 299 0.92 -11.40 20.04
C LEU A 299 0.97 -11.22 18.52
N LYS A 300 1.89 -10.35 18.10
CA LYS A 300 2.19 -10.08 16.69
C LYS A 300 3.66 -10.41 16.42
N SER A 301 3.94 -11.04 15.29
CA SER A 301 5.31 -11.25 14.81
C SER A 301 5.42 -11.19 13.29
N ILE A 302 6.64 -11.01 12.81
CA ILE A 302 7.00 -11.06 11.38
C ILE A 302 7.92 -12.26 11.22
N PRO A 303 7.43 -13.40 10.70
CA PRO A 303 8.21 -14.62 10.64
C PRO A 303 9.47 -14.49 9.78
N PHE A 304 9.39 -13.75 8.67
CA PHE A 304 10.50 -13.54 7.74
C PHE A 304 10.18 -12.39 6.78
N VAL A 305 11.21 -11.83 6.14
CA VAL A 305 11.08 -10.76 5.14
C VAL A 305 11.70 -11.20 3.81
N PHE A 306 11.00 -10.97 2.71
CA PHE A 306 11.51 -11.14 1.35
C PHE A 306 11.82 -9.77 0.74
N TYR A 307 12.97 -9.62 0.10
CA TYR A 307 13.34 -8.39 -0.64
C TYR A 307 13.36 -8.68 -2.13
N THR A 308 12.72 -7.81 -2.91
CA THR A 308 12.71 -7.85 -4.38
C THR A 308 13.85 -7.05 -5.00
N GLY A 309 14.46 -6.14 -4.23
CA GLY A 309 15.57 -5.28 -4.67
C GLY A 309 16.90 -5.55 -3.96
N GLU A 310 17.94 -4.87 -4.40
CA GLU A 310 19.29 -4.97 -3.80
C GLU A 310 19.36 -4.33 -2.40
N LYS A 311 18.58 -3.25 -2.19
CA LYS A 311 18.52 -2.53 -0.92
C LYS A 311 17.66 -3.30 0.07
N LYS A 312 18.26 -3.66 1.20
CA LYS A 312 17.60 -4.33 2.34
C LYS A 312 17.54 -3.37 3.52
N VAL A 313 16.46 -3.43 4.28
CA VAL A 313 16.22 -2.58 5.44
C VAL A 313 15.65 -3.39 6.59
N ALA A 314 16.09 -3.12 7.82
CA ALA A 314 15.47 -3.76 8.97
C ALA A 314 14.01 -3.29 9.09
N VAL A 315 13.12 -4.25 9.36
CA VAL A 315 11.69 -4.04 9.54
C VAL A 315 11.36 -3.90 11.03
N LEU A 316 12.18 -4.38 11.96
CA LEU A 316 12.02 -4.18 13.41
C LEU A 316 13.11 -3.27 13.99
#